data_AF-A0AAD9RCA2-F1
#
_entry.id   AF-A0AAD9RCA2-F1
#
_cell.length_a   1.000
_cell.length_b   1.000
_cell.length_c   1.000
_cell.angle_alpha   90.00
_cell.angle_beta   90.00
_cell.angle_gamma   90.00
#
_symmetry.space_group_name_H-M   'P 1'
#
loop_
_entity.id
_entity.type
_entity.pdbx_description
1 polymer ?
#
loop_
_entity_poly.entity_id
_entity_poly.type
_entity_poly.pdbx_seq_one_letter_code
_entity_poly.pdbx_strand_id
1 'polypeptide(L)' 'MYNIKELEVPIKIKVVKSGSYLIAGERGDIKGTIWTGSQRKDIIVSDVLIVPNLETNLISVRKLKMKGFRVIFDDFMN' A
#
# COMPACT_ATOMS: atom_id res chain seq x y z
N MET A 1 -11.54 -2.36 -5.84
CA MET A 1 -11.59 -2.12 -4.38
C MET A 1 -13.04 -2.19 -3.93
N TYR A 2 -13.33 -2.55 -2.68
CA TYR A 2 -14.69 -2.62 -2.14
C TYR A 2 -14.72 -2.12 -0.69
N ASN A 3 -15.92 -2.02 -0.08
CA ASN A 3 -16.11 -1.45 1.26
C ASN A 3 -15.47 -0.05 1.41
N ILE A 4 -15.66 0.80 0.40
CA ILE A 4 -15.05 2.12 0.35
C ILE A 4 -15.71 3.05 1.37
N LYS A 5 -14.89 3.80 2.09
CA LYS A 5 -15.29 4.80 3.07
C LYS A 5 -14.45 6.06 2.89
N GLU A 6 -15.11 7.21 2.96
CA GLU A 6 -14.43 8.49 3.06
C GLU A 6 -13.64 8.59 4.38
N LEU A 7 -12.51 9.29 4.32
CA LEU A 7 -11.72 9.65 5.49
C LEU A 7 -12.24 10.96 6.07
N GLU A 8 -12.41 11.03 7.39
CA GLU A 8 -12.79 12.28 8.08
C GLU A 8 -11.81 13.42 7.79
N VAL A 9 -10.53 13.09 7.63
CA VAL A 9 -9.48 14.03 7.22
C VAL A 9 -8.64 13.38 6.12
N PRO A 10 -8.51 14.02 4.94
CA PRO A 10 -7.65 13.52 3.87
C PRO A 10 -6.19 13.38 4.31
N ILE A 11 -5.56 12.27 3.94
CA ILE A 11 -4.15 12.01 4.26
C ILE A 11 -3.26 12.56 3.14
N LYS A 12 -2.32 13.44 3.52
CA LYS A 12 -1.28 13.97 2.63
C LYS A 12 -0.03 13.09 2.70
N ILE A 13 0.39 12.58 1.55
CA ILE A 13 1.58 11.73 1.43
C ILE A 13 2.64 12.50 0.64
N LYS A 14 3.74 12.86 1.28
CA LYS A 14 4.85 13.58 0.62
C LYS A 14 5.66 12.62 -0.24
N VAL A 15 5.84 12.95 -1.52
CA VAL A 15 6.75 12.26 -2.43
C VAL A 15 8.12 12.91 -2.28
N VAL A 16 9.08 12.19 -1.69
CA VAL A 16 10.39 12.75 -1.33
C VAL A 16 11.16 13.25 -2.56
N LYS A 17 11.14 12.48 -3.66
CA LYS A 17 11.92 12.80 -4.88
C LYS A 17 11.50 14.11 -5.54
N SER A 18 10.20 14.38 -5.63
CA SER A 18 9.63 15.56 -6.31
C SER A 18 9.25 16.69 -5.34
N GLY A 19 9.15 16.40 -4.03
CA GLY A 19 8.58 17.32 -3.04
C GLY A 19 7.07 17.50 -3.14
N SER A 20 6.40 16.87 -4.12
CA SER A 20 4.95 16.94 -4.31
C SER A 20 4.19 16.13 -3.27
N TYR A 21 2.86 16.30 -3.25
CA TYR A 21 1.97 15.57 -2.35
C TYR A 21 0.94 14.78 -3.14
N LEU A 22 0.73 13.54 -2.69
CA LEU A 22 -0.43 12.74 -3.06
C LEU A 22 -1.48 12.90 -1.97
N ILE A 23 -2.76 12.85 -2.37
CA ILE A 23 -3.89 13.01 -1.45
C ILE A 23 -4.71 11.73 -1.49
N ALA A 24 -4.94 11.14 -0.32
CA ALA A 24 -5.93 10.08 -0.13
C ALA A 24 -7.14 10.66 0.61
N GLY A 25 -8.30 10.68 -0.04
CA GLY A 25 -9.58 11.07 0.57
C GLY A 25 -10.40 9.88 1.05
N GLU A 26 -10.08 8.68 0.61
CA GLU A 26 -10.87 7.48 0.83
C GLU A 26 -9.98 6.29 1.21
N ARG A 27 -10.61 5.29 1.83
CA ARG A 27 -10.00 3.99 2.12
C ARG A 27 -10.98 2.85 1.85
N GLY A 28 -10.45 1.64 1.71
CA GLY A 28 -11.28 0.46 1.49
C GLY A 28 -10.49 -0.83 1.54
N ASP A 29 -11.11 -1.90 1.06
CA ASP A 29 -10.56 -3.25 1.09
C ASP A 29 -10.18 -3.74 -0.31
N ILE A 30 -9.05 -4.46 -0.37
CA ILE A 30 -8.54 -5.08 -1.59
C ILE A 30 -8.51 -6.60 -1.39
N LYS A 31 -9.07 -7.34 -2.36
CA LYS A 31 -8.87 -8.78 -2.49
C LYS A 31 -7.54 -9.02 -3.17
N GLY A 32 -6.71 -9.85 -2.56
CA GLY A 32 -5.45 -10.29 -3.12
C GLY A 32 -5.31 -11.79 -3.03
N THR A 33 -4.28 -12.29 -3.70
CA THR A 33 -3.84 -13.68 -3.58
C THR A 33 -2.37 -13.65 -3.21
N ILE A 34 -1.98 -14.42 -2.19
CA ILE A 34 -0.58 -14.65 -1.83
C ILE A 34 -0.16 -16.05 -2.25
N TRP A 35 1.12 -16.17 -2.58
CA TRP A 35 1.78 -17.44 -2.89
C TRP A 35 2.88 -17.69 -1.87
N THR A 36 2.82 -18.84 -1.21
CA THR A 36 3.86 -19.32 -0.28
C THR A 36 4.30 -20.70 -0.73
N GLY A 37 5.41 -20.75 -1.49
CA GLY A 37 5.81 -21.95 -2.23
C GLY A 37 4.76 -22.30 -3.28
N SER A 38 4.26 -23.54 -3.26
CA SER A 38 3.18 -24.01 -4.13
C SER A 38 1.77 -23.69 -3.61
N GLN A 39 1.64 -23.14 -2.40
CA GLN A 39 0.33 -22.86 -1.82
C GLN A 39 -0.16 -21.47 -2.23
N ARG A 40 -1.37 -21.45 -2.80
CA ARG A 40 -2.14 -20.24 -3.09
C ARG A 40 -3.14 -19.98 -1.96
N LYS A 41 -3.17 -18.76 -1.43
CA LYS A 41 -4.16 -18.33 -0.44
C LYS A 41 -4.76 -16.99 -0.81
N ASP A 42 -6.09 -16.92 -0.81
CA ASP A 42 -6.79 -15.65 -0.99
C ASP A 42 -6.80 -14.88 0.32
N ILE A 43 -6.56 -13.57 0.23
CA ILE A 43 -6.48 -12.65 1.35
C ILE A 43 -7.31 -11.40 1.11
N ILE A 44 -7.68 -10.74 2.20
CA ILE A 44 -8.26 -9.40 2.18
C ILE A 44 -7.27 -8.48 2.87
N VAL A 45 -6.82 -7.45 2.15
CA VAL A 45 -6.05 -6.35 2.71
C VAL A 45 -7.02 -5.22 2.99
N SER A 46 -7.30 -4.99 4.27
CA SER A 46 -8.21 -3.94 4.72
C SER A 46 -7.50 -2.62 4.98
N ASP A 47 -8.28 -1.54 5.00
CA ASP A 47 -7.81 -0.19 5.36
C ASP A 47 -6.70 0.32 4.42
N VAL A 48 -6.87 0.07 3.12
CA VAL A 48 -5.96 0.57 2.09
C VAL A 48 -6.40 1.96 1.66
N LEU A 49 -5.46 2.89 1.54
CA LEU A 49 -5.71 4.25 1.06
C LEU A 49 -5.91 4.27 -0.45
N ILE A 50 -6.95 4.97 -0.90
CA ILE A 50 -7.19 5.23 -2.32
C ILE A 50 -6.50 6.54 -2.66
N VAL A 51 -5.51 6.46 -3.55
CA VAL A 51 -4.75 7.62 -4.03
C VAL A 51 -4.96 7.72 -5.54
N PRO A 52 -5.78 8.67 -6.03
CA PRO A 52 -5.95 8.89 -7.45
C PRO A 52 -4.61 9.22 -8.14
N ASN A 53 -4.45 8.77 -9.38
CA ASN A 53 -3.29 9.04 -10.24
C ASN A 53 -1.97 8.41 -9.76
N LEU A 54 -2.04 7.40 -8.89
CA LEU A 54 -0.88 6.60 -8.53
C LEU A 54 -0.91 5.29 -9.31
N GLU A 55 0.03 5.13 -10.24
CA GLU A 55 0.09 3.97 -11.16
C GLU A 55 0.33 2.64 -10.43
N THR A 56 0.90 2.68 -9.22
CA THR A 56 1.30 1.50 -8.46
C THR A 56 0.85 1.57 -7.01
N ASN A 57 0.64 0.40 -6.39
CA ASN A 57 0.31 0.33 -4.98
C ASN A 57 1.54 0.65 -4.11
N LEU A 58 1.35 1.44 -3.06
CA LEU A 58 2.40 1.71 -2.08
C LEU A 58 2.25 0.79 -0.87
N ILE A 59 3.40 0.34 -0.37
CA ILE A 59 3.47 -0.41 0.89
C ILE A 59 4.35 0.34 1.89
N SER A 60 3.84 0.48 3.11
CA SER A 60 4.60 1.13 4.17
C SER A 60 5.66 0.19 4.72
N VAL A 61 6.92 0.45 4.36
CA VAL A 61 8.09 -0.27 4.91
C VAL A 61 8.15 -0.19 6.43
N ARG A 62 7.77 0.95 7.01
CA ARG A 62 7.68 1.08 8.47
C ARG A 62 6.66 0.12 9.06
N LYS A 63 5.45 0.02 8.49
CA LYS A 63 4.43 -0.93 8.96
C LYS A 63 4.90 -2.39 8.81
N LEU A 64 5.58 -2.72 7.71
CA LEU A 64 6.18 -4.05 7.51
C LEU A 64 7.19 -4.38 8.61
N LYS A 65 8.13 -3.48 8.89
CA LYS A 65 9.11 -3.66 9.98
C LYS A 65 8.45 -3.82 11.34
N MET A 66 7.42 -3.04 11.65
CA MET A 66 6.63 -3.16 12.90
C MET A 66 5.91 -4.51 13.02
N LYS A 67 5.62 -5.17 11.89
CA LYS A 67 5.03 -6.51 11.85
C LYS A 67 6.09 -7.64 11.87
N GLY A 68 7.36 -7.31 12.06
CA GLY A 68 8.46 -8.28 12.15
C GLY A 68 9.06 -8.68 10.80
N PHE A 69 8.64 -8.06 9.69
CA PHE A 69 9.21 -8.35 8.39
C PHE A 69 10.56 -7.65 8.20
N ARG A 70 11.54 -8.41 7.70
CA ARG A 70 12.79 -7.85 7.16
C ARG A 70 12.54 -7.37 5.74
N VAL A 71 12.74 -6.07 5.50
CA VAL A 71 12.64 -5.47 4.16
C VAL A 71 14.06 -5.28 3.62
N ILE A 72 14.33 -5.84 2.45
CA ILE A 72 15.60 -5.74 1.74
C ILE A 72 15.28 -5.01 0.43
N PHE A 73 16.00 -3.91 0.17
CA PHE A 73 16.02 -3.30 -1.14
C PHE A 73 17.27 -3.84 -1.82
N ASP A 74 17.07 -4.60 -2.89
CA ASP A 74 18.17 -5.12 -3.68
C ASP A 74 18.37 -4.18 -4.86
N ASP A 75 19.57 -3.62 -4.98
CA ASP A 75 19.94 -2.72 -6.07
C ASP A 75 20.27 -3.57 -7.33
N PHE A 76 19.30 -4.35 -7.81
CA PHE A 76 19.38 -4.93 -9.15
C PHE A 76 18.87 -3.92 -10.17
N MET A 77 19.72 -2.92 -10.44
CA MET A 77 19.61 -2.05 -11.62
C MET A 77 20.69 -2.49 -12.61
N ASN A 78 20.26 -3.17 -13.68
CA ASN A 78 20.94 -3.09 -14.97
C ASN A 78 20.35 -1.90 -15.74
#